data_AF-A0A255PPZ2-F1
#
_entry.id   AF-A0A255PPZ2-F1
#
_cell.length_a   1.000
_cell.length_b   1.000
_cell.length_c   1.000
_cell.angle_alpha   90.00
_cell.angle_beta   90.00
_cell.angle_gamma   90.00
#
_symmetry.space_group_name_H-M   'P 1'
#
loop_
_entity.id
_entity.type
_entity.pdbx_description
1 polymer ?
#
loop_
_entity_poly.entity_id
_entity_poly.type
_entity_poly.pdbx_seq_one_letter_code
_entity_poly.pdbx_strand_id
1 'polypeptide(L)'
;MSETVVVYELEQPVPARTPAAGPPAAERLPRRVHAAPAAPGRPGAAGPRTLCGKDTFAMAKAPRTPSGRPGEPWYPAGYASLVCPDCDAVMEI
;
A
#
# COMPACT_ATOMS: atom_id res chain seq x y z
N MET A 1 -11.94 -7.66 13.79
CA MET A 1 -11.48 -6.94 12.57
C MET A 1 -10.69 -7.92 11.74
N SER A 2 -10.98 -8.03 10.45
CA SER A 2 -10.16 -8.83 9.53
C SER A 2 -8.74 -8.24 9.48
N GLU A 3 -7.73 -9.08 9.36
CA GLU A 3 -6.34 -8.63 9.19
C GLU A 3 -6.25 -7.69 7.98
N THR A 4 -5.57 -6.56 8.13
CA THR A 4 -5.37 -5.58 7.04
C THR A 4 -3.95 -5.69 6.51
N VAL A 5 -3.82 -5.80 5.19
CA VAL A 5 -2.56 -5.83 4.46
C VAL A 5 -2.35 -4.52 3.73
N VAL A 6 -1.14 -3.96 3.83
CA VAL A 6 -0.78 -2.75 3.11
C VAL A 6 -0.26 -3.11 1.73
N VAL A 7 -0.77 -2.42 0.71
CA VAL A 7 -0.34 -2.56 -0.67
C VAL A 7 0.05 -1.21 -1.28
N TYR A 8 1.04 -1.26 -2.15
CA TYR A 8 1.63 -0.13 -2.85
C TYR A 8 1.15 -0.12 -4.29
N GLU A 9 0.46 0.95 -4.65
CA GLU A 9 0.25 1.30 -6.04
C GLU A 9 1.57 1.87 -6.58
N LEU A 10 2.19 1.14 -7.50
CA LEU A 10 3.41 1.57 -8.16
C LEU A 10 3.05 2.44 -9.37
N GLU A 11 3.91 3.39 -9.72
CA GLU A 11 3.80 4.02 -11.03
C GLU A 11 3.98 2.96 -12.11
N GLN A 12 3.00 2.85 -13.03
CA GLN A 12 3.18 2.02 -14.20
C GLN A 12 4.45 2.50 -14.94
N PRO A 13 5.35 1.60 -15.34
CA PRO A 13 6.49 2.00 -16.13
C PRO A 13 5.96 2.57 -17.46
N VAL A 14 6.05 3.89 -17.62
CA VAL A 14 5.85 4.52 -18.93
C VAL A 14 6.90 3.92 -19.86
N PRO A 15 6.53 3.33 -21.02
CA PRO A 15 7.53 2.83 -21.96
C PRO A 15 8.16 4.03 -22.68
N ALA A 16 9.18 4.64 -22.08
CA ALA A 16 10.00 5.64 -22.74
C ALA A 16 11.46 5.55 -22.26
N ARG A 17 12.28 4.96 -23.15
CA ARG A 17 13.74 5.13 -23.32
C ARG A 17 14.61 4.93 -22.07
N THR A 18 15.33 3.80 -22.08
CA THR A 18 16.63 3.56 -21.41
C THR A 18 16.76 4.04 -19.96
N PRO A 19 16.78 3.14 -18.96
CA PRO A 19 17.09 3.56 -17.61
C PRO A 19 18.56 3.97 -17.54
N ALA A 20 18.83 5.24 -17.23
CA ALA A 20 20.14 5.64 -16.75
C ALA A 20 20.39 4.92 -15.42
N ALA A 21 21.52 4.22 -15.33
CA ALA A 21 21.95 3.50 -14.14
C ALA A 21 22.11 4.48 -12.96
N GLY A 22 21.11 4.51 -12.08
CA GLY A 22 21.16 5.17 -10.77
C GLY A 22 21.42 4.15 -9.65
N PRO A 23 21.91 4.61 -8.49
CA PRO A 23 22.38 3.74 -7.40
C PRO A 23 21.26 2.83 -6.84
N PRO A 24 21.63 1.68 -6.23
CA PRO A 24 20.65 0.71 -5.75
C PRO A 24 19.89 1.26 -4.53
N ALA A 25 18.58 1.07 -4.55
CA ALA A 25 17.68 1.09 -3.39
C ALA A 25 17.66 2.36 -2.52
N ALA A 26 17.42 3.53 -3.12
CA ALA A 26 16.44 4.40 -2.48
C ALA A 26 15.08 3.73 -2.69
N GLU A 27 14.36 3.33 -1.64
CA GLU A 27 12.99 2.80 -1.73
C GLU A 27 12.20 3.77 -2.62
N ARG A 28 11.94 3.42 -3.89
CA ARG A 28 11.10 4.22 -4.77
C ARG A 28 9.75 4.30 -4.06
N LEU A 29 9.42 5.49 -3.56
CA LEU A 29 8.17 5.71 -2.86
C LEU A 29 7.02 5.29 -3.80
N PRO A 30 6.02 4.58 -3.28
CA PRO A 30 4.88 4.18 -4.08
C PRO A 30 4.13 5.43 -4.55
N ARG A 31 3.40 5.31 -5.66
CA ARG A 31 2.48 6.35 -6.13
C ARG A 31 1.40 6.62 -5.08
N ARG A 32 0.90 5.54 -4.48
CA ARG A 32 -0.13 5.60 -3.43
C ARG A 32 -0.06 4.36 -2.54
N VAL A 33 -0.35 4.53 -1.26
CA VAL A 33 -0.48 3.45 -0.28
C VAL A 33 -1.96 3.15 -0.07
N HIS A 34 -2.32 1.88 -0.12
CA HIS A 34 -3.68 1.41 0.12
C HIS A 34 -3.71 0.34 1.20
N ALA A 35 -4.85 0.23 1.87
CA ALA A 35 -5.18 -0.87 2.75
C ALA A 35 -6.05 -1.87 1.99
N ALA A 36 -5.82 -3.16 2.19
CA ALA A 36 -6.65 -4.24 1.67
C ALA A 36 -6.95 -5.24 2.80
N PRO A 37 -8.15 -5.84 2.85
CA PRO A 37 -8.40 -6.98 3.73
C PRO A 37 -7.45 -8.13 3.39
N ALA A 38 -7.05 -8.94 4.37
CA ALA A 38 -6.30 -10.16 4.11
C ALA A 38 -7.13 -11.17 3.30
N ALA A 39 -6.46 -11.92 2.43
CA ALA A 39 -7.08 -12.97 1.66
C ALA A 39 -7.54 -14.11 2.60
N PRO A 40 -8.77 -14.61 2.45
CA PRO A 40 -9.25 -15.75 3.23
C PRO A 40 -8.30 -16.95 3.09
N GLY A 41 -7.88 -17.52 4.22
CA GLY A 41 -6.98 -18.68 4.26
C GLY A 41 -5.51 -18.39 3.89
N ARG A 42 -5.12 -17.13 3.68
CA ARG A 42 -3.72 -16.74 3.43
C ARG A 42 -3.31 -15.53 4.28
N PRO A 43 -2.83 -15.77 5.51
CA PRO A 43 -2.34 -14.71 6.40
C PRO A 43 -1.28 -13.85 5.70
N GLY A 44 -1.38 -12.53 5.85
CA GLY A 44 -0.48 -11.58 5.22
C GLY A 44 -0.56 -11.46 3.69
N ALA A 45 -1.44 -12.18 2.99
CA ALA A 45 -1.70 -11.93 1.56
C ALA A 45 -2.84 -10.93 1.42
N ALA A 46 -2.72 -9.95 0.53
CA ALA A 46 -3.83 -9.04 0.26
C ALA A 46 -4.96 -9.79 -0.46
N GLY A 47 -6.20 -9.50 -0.04
CA GLY A 47 -7.41 -9.89 -0.76
C GLY A 47 -7.50 -9.22 -2.13
N PRO A 48 -8.51 -9.56 -2.95
CA PRO A 48 -8.57 -9.14 -4.35
C PRO A 48 -8.79 -7.63 -4.55
N ARG A 49 -9.28 -6.94 -3.51
CA ARG A 49 -9.55 -5.50 -3.58
C ARG A 49 -9.06 -4.77 -2.34
N THR A 50 -8.63 -3.53 -2.52
CA THR A 50 -8.37 -2.58 -1.44
C THR A 50 -9.68 -2.14 -0.79
N LEU A 51 -9.59 -1.48 0.37
CA LEU A 51 -10.75 -0.87 1.06
C LEU A 51 -11.42 0.21 0.20
N CYS A 52 -10.66 0.94 -0.61
CA CYS A 52 -11.18 1.90 -1.58
C CYS A 52 -11.71 1.25 -2.88
N GLY A 53 -11.69 -0.08 -3.00
CA GLY A 53 -12.27 -0.83 -4.13
C GLY A 53 -11.35 -1.03 -5.34
N LYS A 54 -10.07 -0.64 -5.29
CA LYS A 54 -9.10 -0.92 -6.36
C LYS A 54 -8.64 -2.37 -6.34
N ASP A 55 -8.30 -2.88 -7.52
CA ASP A 55 -7.75 -4.22 -7.67
C ASP A 55 -6.30 -4.29 -7.13
N THR A 56 -5.99 -5.34 -6.37
CA THR A 56 -4.67 -5.53 -5.73
C THR A 56 -3.68 -6.32 -6.60
N PHE A 57 -4.12 -6.92 -7.71
CA PHE A 57 -3.29 -7.78 -8.55
C PHE A 57 -2.11 -7.03 -9.16
N ALA A 58 -2.30 -5.75 -9.49
CA ALA A 58 -1.26 -4.88 -10.03
C ALA A 58 -0.47 -4.11 -8.95
N MET A 59 -0.70 -4.41 -7.67
CA MET A 59 -0.08 -3.71 -6.54
C MET A 59 0.99 -4.58 -5.88
N ALA A 60 2.03 -3.93 -5.37
CA ALA A 60 3.05 -4.62 -4.58
C ALA A 60 2.64 -4.67 -3.11
N LYS A 61 2.84 -5.81 -2.44
CA LYS A 61 2.67 -5.86 -0.97
C LYS A 61 3.74 -5.00 -0.32
N ALA A 62 3.35 -4.15 0.63
CA ALA A 62 4.29 -3.38 1.41
C ALA A 62 5.05 -4.30 2.40
N PRO A 63 6.32 -4.01 2.70
CA PRO A 63 7.08 -4.75 3.70
C PRO A 63 6.62 -4.42 5.14
N ARG A 64 5.89 -3.31 5.32
CA ARG A 64 5.43 -2.82 6.63
C ARG A 64 3.93 -3.11 6.81
N THR A 65 3.54 -3.45 8.02
CA THR A 65 2.14 -3.65 8.43
C THR A 65 1.56 -2.37 9.02
N PRO A 66 0.23 -2.24 9.14
CA PRO A 66 -0.39 -1.11 9.81
C PRO A 66 0.01 -1.01 11.28
N SER A 67 0.02 0.20 11.84
CA SER A 67 0.41 0.52 13.23
C SER A 67 -0.47 -0.18 14.29
N GLY A 68 -1.70 -0.55 13.93
CA GLY A 68 -2.65 -1.29 14.79
C GLY A 68 -3.10 -0.58 16.07
N ARG A 69 -2.68 0.67 16.28
CA ARG A 69 -2.93 1.47 17.48
C ARG A 69 -4.04 2.48 17.23
N PRO A 70 -5.12 2.47 18.03
CA PRO A 70 -6.14 3.51 17.96
C PRO A 70 -5.55 4.91 18.18
N GLY A 71 -5.89 5.86 17.32
CA GLY A 71 -5.47 7.26 17.43
C GLY A 71 -4.05 7.58 16.93
N GLU A 72 -3.31 6.58 16.43
CA GLU A 72 -2.07 6.79 15.69
C GLU A 72 -2.34 6.54 14.20
N PRO A 73 -1.76 7.31 13.26
CA PRO A 73 -1.91 7.03 11.84
C PRO A 73 -1.62 5.57 11.56
N TRP A 74 -2.52 4.90 10.83
CA TRP A 74 -2.39 3.47 10.57
C TRP A 74 -1.17 3.12 9.71
N TYR A 75 -0.52 4.13 9.09
CA TYR A 75 0.72 3.97 8.34
C TYR A 75 1.76 5.06 8.69
N PRO A 76 3.08 4.79 8.60
CA PRO A 76 4.11 5.72 9.04
C PRO A 76 4.01 7.12 8.41
N ALA A 77 4.27 8.16 9.21
CA ALA A 77 4.11 9.56 8.82
C ALA A 77 4.86 9.96 7.53
N GLY A 78 5.99 9.32 7.21
CA GLY A 78 6.72 9.56 5.94
C GLY A 78 5.92 9.21 4.68
N TYR A 79 4.84 8.44 4.82
CA TYR A 79 3.93 8.07 3.74
C TYR A 79 2.57 8.79 3.82
N ALA A 80 2.35 9.67 4.80
CA ALA A 80 1.04 10.28 5.03
C ALA A 80 0.46 10.98 3.79
N SER A 81 1.31 11.65 3.00
CA SER A 81 0.90 12.28 1.73
C SER A 81 0.59 11.29 0.60
N LEU A 82 1.06 10.04 0.74
CA LEU A 82 0.88 8.96 -0.23
C LEU A 82 -0.27 8.03 0.16
N VAL A 83 -0.78 8.12 1.38
CA VAL A 83 -1.93 7.31 1.80
C VAL A 83 -3.16 7.68 0.97
N CYS A 84 -3.90 6.67 0.53
CA CYS A 84 -5.20 6.87 -0.11
C CYS A 84 -6.21 7.41 0.91
N PRO A 85 -6.80 8.60 0.71
CA PRO A 85 -7.71 9.20 1.69
C PRO A 85 -8.94 8.33 1.94
N ASP A 86 -9.43 7.59 0.94
CA ASP A 86 -10.56 6.67 1.12
C ASP A 86 -10.19 5.45 1.98
N CYS A 87 -8.96 4.95 1.85
CA CYS A 87 -8.49 3.88 2.72
C CYS A 87 -8.23 4.42 4.14
N ASP A 88 -7.71 5.64 4.24
CA ASP A 88 -7.45 6.33 5.51
C ASP A 88 -8.74 6.51 6.31
N ALA A 89 -9.78 7.04 5.68
CA ALA A 89 -11.08 7.28 6.31
C ALA A 89 -11.74 6.01 6.86
N VAL A 90 -11.47 4.84 6.28
CA VAL A 90 -11.97 3.54 6.78
C VAL A 90 -11.12 3.01 7.93
N MET A 91 -9.83 3.33 7.96
CA MET A 91 -8.87 2.86 8.98
C MET A 91 -8.88 3.72 10.26
N GLU A 92 -9.38 4.95 10.19
CA GLU A 92 -9.60 5.84 11.35
C GLU A 92 -10.85 5.47 12.19
N ILE A 93 -11.61 4.43 11.78
CA ILE A 93 -12.85 3.96 12.42
C ILE A 93 -12.57 2.77 13.35
#